data_AF-A0A2E7HW71-F1
#
_entry.id   AF-A0A2E7HW71-F1
#
_cell.length_a   1.000
_cell.length_b   1.000
_cell.length_c   1.000
_cell.angle_alpha   90.00
_cell.angle_beta   90.00
_cell.angle_gamma   90.00
#
_symmetry.space_group_name_H-M   'P 1'
#
loop_
_entity.id
_entity.type
_entity.pdbx_description
1 polymer ?
#
loop_
_entity_poly.entity_id
_entity_poly.type
_entity_poly.pdbx_seq_one_letter_code
_entity_poly.pdbx_strand_id
1 'polypeptide(L)'
;MLSKIFKLLIILCIASGASACSDGTQGKEGNQKEADEKSQKEEAESESTSTPESTSTPEPTSTPEPTSTPEPTSTPEPTSTPEPTPTPEEESVAGVPGIPTWVSASSDDIPTYTVNWAAPSDDGGSPIISYTVTRTLNGAYDSSCVQTTTSCTLIGHIIPPTVGTNTYSYTVFATNSIGDGLPSAAITRECFRGPDYLDDDNNLIPGPSSCVDG
;
A
#
# COMPACT_ATOMS: atom_id res chain seq x y z
N MET A 1 -23.51 -6.52 -11.67
CA MET A 1 -22.31 -5.70 -11.33
C MET A 1 -22.47 -4.84 -10.06
N LEU A 2 -23.67 -4.43 -9.64
CA LEU A 2 -23.87 -3.53 -8.48
C LEU A 2 -23.18 -3.94 -7.16
N SER A 3 -23.01 -5.23 -6.87
CA SER A 3 -22.42 -5.72 -5.61
C SER A 3 -20.98 -5.23 -5.34
N LYS A 4 -20.18 -4.93 -6.37
CA LYS A 4 -18.80 -4.43 -6.18
C LYS A 4 -18.72 -2.95 -5.78
N ILE A 5 -19.74 -2.15 -6.05
CA ILE A 5 -19.74 -0.70 -5.74
C ILE A 5 -20.05 -0.44 -4.26
N PHE A 6 -20.94 -1.25 -3.65
CA PHE A 6 -21.35 -1.04 -2.26
C PHE A 6 -20.24 -1.31 -1.23
N LYS A 7 -19.26 -2.19 -1.56
CA LYS A 7 -18.08 -2.42 -0.71
C LYS A 7 -17.05 -1.27 -0.73
N LEU A 8 -17.11 -0.34 -1.69
CA LEU A 8 -16.16 0.77 -1.81
C LEU A 8 -16.57 2.01 -0.97
N LEU A 9 -17.83 2.10 -0.55
CA LEU A 9 -18.39 3.28 0.13
C LEU A 9 -18.29 3.25 1.67
N ILE A 10 -17.73 2.18 2.26
CA ILE A 10 -17.62 2.04 3.73
C ILE A 10 -16.19 2.36 4.23
N ILE A 11 -15.18 2.39 3.35
CA ILE A 11 -13.76 2.53 3.71
C ILE A 11 -13.23 3.95 3.46
N LEU A 12 -13.97 4.99 3.87
CA LEU A 12 -13.51 6.39 3.76
C LEU A 12 -13.98 7.36 4.87
N CYS A 13 -14.33 6.85 6.06
CA CYS A 13 -14.86 7.69 7.16
C CYS A 13 -14.01 7.73 8.45
N ILE A 14 -12.78 7.20 8.45
CA ILE A 14 -11.87 7.23 9.63
C ILE A 14 -10.50 7.84 9.25
N ALA A 15 -10.52 9.06 8.69
CA ALA A 15 -9.30 9.79 8.32
C ALA A 15 -9.42 11.33 8.43
N SER A 16 -10.40 11.86 9.18
CA SER A 16 -10.54 13.31 9.45
C SER A 16 -11.21 13.55 10.80
N GLY A 17 -10.41 13.79 11.85
CA GLY A 17 -10.91 14.26 13.14
C GLY A 17 -11.20 15.77 13.12
N ALA A 18 -12.41 16.15 12.69
CA ALA A 18 -12.86 17.54 12.70
C ALA A 18 -14.31 17.64 13.20
N SER A 19 -14.56 18.53 14.16
CA SER A 19 -15.90 18.77 14.72
C SER A 19 -16.74 19.68 13.81
N ALA A 20 -18.05 19.60 13.98
CA ALA A 20 -19.10 20.17 13.15
C ALA A 20 -18.93 21.66 12.75
N CYS A 21 -19.40 21.97 11.54
CA CYS A 21 -20.01 23.26 11.22
C CYS A 21 -21.13 23.05 10.17
N SER A 22 -22.05 24.01 10.04
CA SER A 22 -23.43 23.76 9.61
C SER A 22 -23.89 24.49 8.35
N ASP A 23 -24.76 23.79 7.59
CA ASP A 23 -25.77 24.32 6.65
C ASP A 23 -25.28 25.18 5.48
N GLY A 24 -26.11 25.43 4.47
CA GLY A 24 -25.68 26.10 3.25
C GLY A 24 -26.73 26.91 2.51
N THR A 25 -26.33 27.54 1.40
CA THR A 25 -27.23 28.05 0.35
C THR A 25 -26.43 28.37 -0.93
N GLN A 26 -27.13 28.44 -2.07
CA GLN A 26 -26.55 28.81 -3.37
C GLN A 26 -26.72 30.30 -3.68
N GLY A 27 -25.86 30.86 -4.54
CA GLY A 27 -26.03 32.19 -5.14
C GLY A 27 -25.17 32.35 -6.40
N LYS A 28 -25.66 33.11 -7.39
CA LYS A 28 -24.99 33.41 -8.67
C LYS A 28 -25.14 34.89 -9.04
N GLU A 29 -24.31 35.30 -10.01
CA GLU A 29 -24.64 36.12 -11.20
C GLU A 29 -24.26 37.62 -11.25
N GLY A 30 -23.65 38.02 -12.39
CA GLY A 30 -23.42 39.41 -12.83
C GLY A 30 -22.17 40.14 -12.28
N ASN A 31 -21.57 41.13 -12.97
CA ASN A 31 -21.69 41.55 -14.39
C ASN A 31 -20.44 42.40 -14.83
N GLN A 32 -20.31 42.68 -16.14
CA GLN A 32 -19.16 43.30 -16.84
C GLN A 32 -19.28 44.83 -17.06
N LYS A 33 -18.14 45.57 -17.14
CA LYS A 33 -17.81 46.76 -18.00
C LYS A 33 -16.30 47.11 -17.83
N GLU A 34 -15.41 47.42 -18.80
CA GLU A 34 -15.39 48.31 -20.01
C GLU A 34 -14.88 49.75 -19.68
N ALA A 35 -13.92 50.42 -20.36
CA ALA A 35 -12.88 50.11 -21.37
C ALA A 35 -11.85 51.30 -21.53
N ASP A 36 -11.05 51.34 -22.62
CA ASP A 36 -10.26 52.48 -23.19
C ASP A 36 -8.96 52.96 -22.46
N GLU A 37 -7.94 53.67 -23.02
CA GLU A 37 -7.38 54.02 -24.37
C GLU A 37 -6.02 54.81 -24.13
N LYS A 38 -4.86 54.87 -24.86
CA LYS A 38 -4.12 54.20 -26.00
C LYS A 38 -2.88 55.04 -26.45
N SER A 39 -1.82 54.42 -27.04
CA SER A 39 -0.63 55.08 -27.68
C SER A 39 0.32 55.89 -26.74
N GLN A 40 1.60 56.21 -27.00
CA GLN A 40 2.60 55.97 -28.09
C GLN A 40 4.04 56.08 -27.45
N LYS A 41 5.24 56.17 -28.06
CA LYS A 41 5.79 56.39 -29.43
C LYS A 41 7.28 55.92 -29.48
N GLU A 42 7.81 55.58 -30.67
CA GLU A 42 9.22 55.64 -31.20
C GLU A 42 10.45 55.19 -30.35
N GLU A 43 11.46 54.42 -30.82
CA GLU A 43 12.39 54.55 -32.00
C GLU A 43 13.60 55.49 -31.68
N ALA A 44 14.86 55.29 -32.07
CA ALA A 44 15.50 54.51 -33.14
C ALA A 44 16.84 53.83 -32.65
N GLU A 45 17.31 52.68 -33.17
CA GLU A 45 18.15 52.47 -34.39
C GLU A 45 19.67 52.68 -34.21
N SER A 46 20.49 51.70 -34.64
CA SER A 46 21.74 51.89 -35.44
C SER A 46 22.48 50.56 -35.64
N GLU A 47 22.57 50.09 -36.89
CA GLU A 47 23.56 49.08 -37.31
C GLU A 47 24.88 49.76 -37.74
N SER A 48 25.98 49.00 -37.77
CA SER A 48 27.16 49.35 -38.59
C SER A 48 27.97 48.10 -38.94
N THR A 49 27.86 47.64 -40.19
CA THR A 49 28.72 46.61 -40.78
C THR A 49 30.05 47.21 -41.26
N SER A 50 31.13 46.42 -41.26
CA SER A 50 32.36 46.76 -42.01
C SER A 50 33.08 45.52 -42.53
N THR A 51 33.68 45.66 -43.71
CA THR A 51 34.13 44.60 -44.64
C THR A 51 34.95 45.29 -45.75
N PRO A 52 36.01 44.72 -46.37
CA PRO A 52 36.78 43.51 -46.08
C PRO A 52 38.31 43.75 -45.99
N GLU A 53 39.09 42.65 -45.99
CA GLU A 53 40.43 42.45 -46.58
C GLU A 53 41.65 43.34 -46.25
N SER A 54 42.76 42.65 -45.95
CA SER A 54 44.10 42.98 -46.45
C SER A 54 44.95 41.71 -46.53
N THR A 55 45.46 41.40 -47.72
CA THR A 55 46.22 40.18 -48.02
C THR A 55 47.66 40.24 -47.47
N SER A 56 48.17 39.13 -46.92
CA SER A 56 49.59 38.97 -46.60
C SER A 56 50.20 37.68 -47.17
N THR A 57 51.41 37.80 -47.70
CA THR A 57 52.16 36.78 -48.47
C THR A 57 52.83 35.76 -47.53
N PRO A 58 52.95 34.47 -47.91
CA PRO A 58 53.47 33.41 -47.04
C PRO A 58 55.00 33.30 -46.94
N GLU A 59 55.45 32.55 -45.91
CA GLU A 59 56.80 32.00 -45.66
C GLU A 59 57.93 33.03 -45.34
N PRO A 60 58.98 32.64 -44.57
CA PRO A 60 59.84 31.47 -44.76
C PRO A 60 59.52 30.23 -43.90
N THR A 61 59.94 29.06 -44.41
CA THR A 61 59.97 27.76 -43.72
C THR A 61 60.94 27.76 -42.53
N SER A 62 60.57 27.15 -41.41
CA SER A 62 61.51 26.83 -40.31
C SER A 62 62.19 25.47 -40.54
N THR A 63 63.51 25.41 -40.30
CA THR A 63 64.29 24.17 -40.36
C THR A 63 63.78 23.15 -39.34
N PRO A 64 63.63 21.86 -39.69
CA PRO A 64 63.25 20.85 -38.71
C PRO A 64 64.38 20.60 -37.69
N GLU A 65 64.04 20.70 -36.41
CA GLU A 65 64.90 20.20 -35.32
C GLU A 65 64.96 18.65 -35.31
N PRO A 66 66.00 18.05 -34.73
CA PRO A 66 66.24 16.61 -34.82
C PRO A 66 65.12 15.79 -34.16
N THR A 67 64.70 14.73 -34.85
CA THR A 67 63.71 13.76 -34.37
C THR A 67 64.12 13.19 -33.01
N SER A 68 63.26 13.35 -32.00
CA SER A 68 63.40 12.65 -30.73
C SER A 68 63.30 11.14 -30.95
N THR A 69 64.19 10.38 -30.30
CA THR A 69 64.08 8.91 -30.24
C THR A 69 62.68 8.55 -29.71
N PRO A 70 61.92 7.66 -30.36
CA PRO A 70 60.64 7.22 -29.82
C PRO A 70 60.85 6.55 -28.46
N GLU A 71 60.04 6.91 -27.48
CA GLU A 71 59.95 6.15 -26.23
C GLU A 71 59.54 4.69 -26.54
N PRO A 72 59.97 3.72 -25.71
CA PRO A 72 59.60 2.32 -25.91
C PRO A 72 58.07 2.18 -25.86
N THR A 73 57.48 1.70 -26.95
CA THR A 73 56.05 1.40 -27.03
C THR A 73 55.64 0.54 -25.83
N SER A 74 54.71 1.03 -25.03
CA SER A 74 54.14 0.26 -23.93
C SER A 74 53.54 -1.03 -24.47
N THR A 75 53.94 -2.17 -23.89
CA THR A 75 53.32 -3.47 -24.15
C THR A 75 51.81 -3.32 -23.90
N PRO A 76 50.93 -3.72 -24.84
CA PRO A 76 49.50 -3.66 -24.60
C PRO A 76 49.16 -4.54 -23.39
N GLU A 77 48.37 -4.01 -22.47
CA GLU A 77 47.81 -4.81 -21.38
C GLU A 77 47.00 -5.98 -21.97
N PRO A 78 46.98 -7.16 -21.31
CA PRO A 78 46.22 -8.29 -21.79
C PRO A 78 44.73 -7.92 -21.82
N THR A 79 44.13 -7.93 -23.02
CA THR A 79 42.70 -7.69 -23.20
C THR A 79 41.92 -8.57 -22.23
N SER A 80 41.10 -7.96 -21.37
CA SER A 80 40.26 -8.68 -20.43
C SER A 80 39.36 -9.66 -21.19
N THR A 81 39.38 -10.93 -20.78
CA THR A 81 38.44 -11.94 -21.26
C THR A 81 37.03 -11.39 -21.05
N PRO A 82 36.14 -11.41 -22.07
CA PRO A 82 34.78 -10.94 -21.89
C PRO A 82 34.10 -11.76 -20.80
N GLU A 83 33.50 -11.06 -19.84
CA GLU A 83 32.69 -11.68 -18.78
C GLU A 83 31.55 -12.49 -19.43
N PRO A 84 31.27 -13.72 -18.96
CA PRO A 84 30.24 -14.55 -19.57
C PRO A 84 28.89 -13.82 -19.51
N THR A 85 28.23 -13.69 -20.66
CA THR A 85 26.89 -13.11 -20.75
C THR A 85 25.97 -13.83 -19.76
N PRO A 86 25.26 -13.11 -18.87
CA PRO A 86 24.36 -13.75 -17.92
C PRO A 86 23.32 -14.55 -18.68
N THR A 87 23.12 -15.81 -18.27
CA THR A 87 21.98 -16.60 -18.74
C THR A 87 20.71 -15.84 -18.34
N PRO A 88 19.74 -15.61 -19.25
CA PRO A 88 18.51 -14.93 -18.88
C PRO A 88 17.81 -15.71 -17.77
N GLU A 89 17.64 -15.05 -16.62
CA GLU A 89 16.90 -15.60 -15.49
C GLU A 89 15.41 -15.65 -15.87
N GLU A 90 14.79 -16.81 -15.71
CA GLU A 90 13.41 -17.03 -16.16
C GLU A 90 12.45 -16.40 -15.15
N GLU A 91 12.04 -15.14 -15.41
CA GLU A 91 11.09 -14.39 -14.59
C GLU A 91 9.77 -15.16 -14.44
N SER A 92 9.62 -15.88 -13.31
CA SER A 92 8.39 -16.58 -13.00
C SER A 92 7.26 -15.58 -12.76
N VAL A 93 6.13 -15.75 -13.44
CA VAL A 93 4.98 -14.85 -13.32
C VAL A 93 4.42 -14.92 -11.89
N ALA A 94 4.46 -13.77 -11.18
CA ALA A 94 4.01 -13.68 -9.80
C ALA A 94 2.52 -14.01 -9.64
N GLY A 95 2.20 -14.74 -8.57
CA GLY A 95 0.87 -15.15 -8.15
C GLY A 95 0.41 -14.49 -6.86
N VAL A 96 -0.76 -14.90 -6.36
CA VAL A 96 -1.24 -14.55 -5.02
C VAL A 96 -0.51 -15.36 -3.94
N PRO A 97 -0.49 -14.92 -2.67
CA PRO A 97 0.21 -15.65 -1.61
C PRO A 97 -0.40 -17.02 -1.31
N GLY A 98 0.43 -17.90 -0.73
CA GLY A 98 -0.03 -19.15 -0.14
C GLY A 98 -0.92 -18.98 1.08
N ILE A 99 -1.27 -20.11 1.70
CA ILE A 99 -2.18 -20.17 2.86
C ILE A 99 -1.41 -19.86 4.17
N PRO A 100 -1.88 -18.92 5.02
CA PRO A 100 -1.32 -18.72 6.36
C PRO A 100 -1.49 -19.96 7.24
N THR A 101 -0.46 -20.27 8.04
CA THR A 101 -0.39 -21.50 8.85
C THR A 101 -0.30 -21.19 10.35
N TRP A 102 -0.31 -22.21 11.22
CA TRP A 102 -0.19 -22.07 12.68
C TRP A 102 -1.18 -21.06 13.31
N VAL A 103 -2.40 -20.97 12.74
CA VAL A 103 -3.43 -20.05 13.23
C VAL A 103 -3.89 -20.50 14.62
N SER A 104 -3.89 -19.56 15.55
CA SER A 104 -4.29 -19.73 16.95
C SER A 104 -5.05 -18.49 17.43
N ALA A 105 -5.91 -18.64 18.44
CA ALA A 105 -6.63 -17.53 19.04
C ALA A 105 -6.66 -17.70 20.57
N SER A 106 -6.12 -16.72 21.31
CA SER A 106 -6.22 -16.61 22.77
C SER A 106 -7.20 -15.50 23.16
N SER A 107 -7.66 -15.52 24.42
CA SER A 107 -8.31 -14.38 25.07
C SER A 107 -7.43 -13.94 26.23
N ASP A 108 -6.66 -12.87 26.04
CA ASP A 108 -5.65 -12.43 27.01
C ASP A 108 -6.28 -11.52 28.10
N ASP A 109 -7.34 -10.80 27.73
CA ASP A 109 -8.23 -10.02 28.59
C ASP A 109 -9.68 -10.21 28.13
N ILE A 110 -10.68 -10.00 28.98
CA ILE A 110 -12.09 -9.96 28.54
C ILE A 110 -12.44 -8.52 28.12
N PRO A 111 -12.99 -8.27 26.90
CA PRO A 111 -13.46 -9.23 25.90
C PRO A 111 -12.56 -9.33 24.65
N THR A 112 -11.25 -9.14 24.76
CA THR A 112 -10.33 -9.14 23.61
C THR A 112 -9.89 -10.55 23.23
N TYR A 113 -9.75 -10.80 21.93
CA TYR A 113 -9.26 -12.06 21.37
C TYR A 113 -8.07 -11.79 20.46
N THR A 114 -6.90 -12.31 20.79
CA THR A 114 -5.69 -12.15 19.99
C THR A 114 -5.52 -13.37 19.09
N VAL A 115 -5.64 -13.15 17.79
CA VAL A 115 -5.40 -14.15 16.74
C VAL A 115 -3.96 -14.01 16.27
N ASN A 116 -3.22 -15.12 16.26
CA ASN A 116 -1.82 -15.19 15.84
C ASN A 116 -1.67 -16.25 14.75
N TRP A 117 -0.74 -16.05 13.82
CA TRP A 117 -0.46 -17.00 12.74
C TRP A 117 1.00 -16.97 12.31
N ALA A 118 1.39 -17.91 11.46
CA ALA A 118 2.62 -17.86 10.68
C ALA A 118 2.31 -17.42 9.24
N ALA A 119 3.26 -16.70 8.64
CA ALA A 119 3.19 -16.35 7.22
C ALA A 119 3.11 -17.62 6.33
N PRO A 120 2.50 -17.52 5.13
CA PRO A 120 2.70 -18.50 4.08
C PRO A 120 4.18 -18.81 3.83
N SER A 121 4.49 -20.06 3.44
CA SER A 121 5.83 -20.45 2.99
C SER A 121 6.18 -19.99 1.57
N ASP A 122 5.21 -19.41 0.88
CA ASP A 122 5.27 -18.92 -0.50
C ASP A 122 4.43 -17.63 -0.56
N ASP A 123 5.05 -16.52 -0.96
CA ASP A 123 4.37 -15.24 -1.14
C ASP A 123 3.83 -15.03 -2.57
N GLY A 124 4.01 -16.01 -3.45
CA GLY A 124 3.67 -15.94 -4.87
C GLY A 124 4.70 -15.22 -5.72
N GLY A 125 5.92 -14.97 -5.22
CA GLY A 125 6.93 -14.16 -5.92
C GLY A 125 6.62 -12.66 -5.85
N SER A 126 5.94 -12.21 -4.79
CA SER A 126 5.61 -10.80 -4.56
C SER A 126 5.31 -10.55 -3.08
N PRO A 127 5.99 -9.58 -2.43
CA PRO A 127 5.90 -9.40 -0.99
C PRO A 127 4.48 -9.24 -0.46
N ILE A 128 4.17 -9.96 0.63
CA ILE A 128 2.90 -9.84 1.36
C ILE A 128 2.80 -8.42 1.95
N ILE A 129 1.75 -7.70 1.59
CA ILE A 129 1.48 -6.33 2.05
C ILE A 129 0.58 -6.30 3.29
N SER A 130 -0.26 -7.32 3.48
CA SER A 130 -1.14 -7.44 4.63
C SER A 130 -1.68 -8.86 4.83
N TYR A 131 -2.31 -9.07 5.98
CA TYR A 131 -3.13 -10.22 6.32
C TYR A 131 -4.52 -9.73 6.73
N THR A 132 -5.55 -10.47 6.35
CA THR A 132 -6.93 -10.22 6.79
C THR A 132 -7.40 -11.38 7.64
N VAL A 133 -7.75 -11.11 8.90
CA VAL A 133 -8.45 -12.06 9.78
C VAL A 133 -9.95 -11.82 9.65
N THR A 134 -10.73 -12.89 9.50
CA THR A 134 -12.20 -12.85 9.58
C THR A 134 -12.68 -13.71 10.74
N ARG A 135 -13.53 -13.14 11.60
CA ARG A 135 -14.30 -13.87 12.61
C ARG A 135 -15.74 -14.02 12.14
N THR A 136 -16.23 -15.25 12.19
CA THR A 136 -17.65 -15.58 12.08
C THR A 136 -18.21 -15.99 13.43
N LEU A 137 -19.51 -15.82 13.61
CA LEU A 137 -20.31 -16.26 14.75
C LEU A 137 -21.46 -17.09 14.21
N ASN A 138 -21.60 -18.34 14.65
CA ASN A 138 -22.63 -19.28 14.20
C ASN A 138 -22.72 -19.40 12.67
N GLY A 139 -21.56 -19.27 11.99
CA GLY A 139 -21.44 -19.29 10.52
C GLY A 139 -21.74 -17.96 9.81
N ALA A 140 -22.27 -16.94 10.49
CA ALA A 140 -22.47 -15.60 9.94
C ALA A 140 -21.21 -14.73 10.13
N TYR A 141 -20.97 -13.77 9.22
CA TYR A 141 -19.92 -12.76 9.44
C TYR A 141 -20.21 -11.93 10.69
N ASP A 142 -19.19 -11.74 11.54
CA ASP A 142 -19.27 -10.94 12.75
C ASP A 142 -18.27 -9.75 12.70
N SER A 143 -17.00 -10.01 12.43
CA SER A 143 -15.96 -8.96 12.41
C SER A 143 -14.72 -9.37 11.60
N SER A 144 -13.86 -8.40 11.32
CA SER A 144 -12.57 -8.61 10.66
C SER A 144 -11.54 -7.57 11.11
N CYS A 145 -10.27 -7.86 10.86
CA CYS A 145 -9.17 -6.89 10.96
C CYS A 145 -8.13 -7.13 9.87
N VAL A 146 -7.35 -6.09 9.55
CA VAL A 146 -6.29 -6.12 8.54
C VAL A 146 -5.00 -5.62 9.19
N GLN A 147 -3.92 -6.40 9.09
CA GLN A 147 -2.64 -6.15 9.77
C GLN A 147 -1.46 -6.39 8.84
N THR A 148 -0.34 -5.70 9.06
CA THR A 148 0.95 -5.95 8.36
C THR A 148 1.83 -6.95 9.11
N THR A 149 1.57 -7.17 10.40
CA THR A 149 2.22 -8.18 11.26
C THR A 149 1.37 -9.45 11.33
N THR A 150 1.95 -10.56 11.83
CA THR A 150 1.27 -11.86 11.92
C THR A 150 0.42 -12.04 13.19
N SER A 151 -0.17 -10.96 13.69
CA SER A 151 -1.01 -10.93 14.89
C SER A 151 -2.07 -9.82 14.82
N CYS A 152 -3.28 -10.10 15.31
CA CYS A 152 -4.38 -9.14 15.42
C CYS A 152 -5.20 -9.35 16.70
N THR A 153 -5.55 -8.27 17.39
CA THR A 153 -6.55 -8.29 18.46
C THR A 153 -7.93 -7.87 17.93
N LEU A 154 -8.93 -8.73 18.11
CA LEU A 154 -10.34 -8.46 17.83
C LEU A 154 -11.11 -8.20 19.12
N ILE A 155 -12.00 -7.20 19.12
CA ILE A 155 -12.96 -7.00 20.22
C ILE A 155 -14.05 -8.07 20.08
N GLY A 156 -14.24 -8.89 21.11
CA GLY A 156 -15.31 -9.89 21.23
C GLY A 156 -16.50 -9.40 22.05
N HIS A 157 -17.44 -10.32 22.28
CA HIS A 157 -18.63 -10.07 23.09
C HIS A 157 -18.33 -10.43 24.55
N ILE A 158 -18.59 -9.51 25.50
CA ILE A 158 -18.45 -9.77 26.94
C ILE A 158 -19.43 -10.87 27.40
N ILE A 159 -20.61 -10.88 26.80
CA ILE A 159 -21.68 -11.87 26.99
C ILE A 159 -22.04 -12.38 25.58
N PRO A 160 -22.02 -13.70 25.30
CA PRO A 160 -22.37 -14.23 23.99
C PRO A 160 -23.79 -13.78 23.58
N PRO A 161 -24.00 -13.35 22.32
CA PRO A 161 -25.24 -12.66 21.94
C PRO A 161 -26.48 -13.56 21.92
N THR A 162 -26.33 -14.88 21.77
CA THR A 162 -27.44 -15.85 21.85
C THR A 162 -27.35 -16.73 23.09
N VAL A 163 -28.50 -17.08 23.68
CA VAL A 163 -28.59 -18.09 24.75
C VAL A 163 -28.33 -19.48 24.13
N GLY A 164 -27.56 -20.32 24.82
CA GLY A 164 -27.05 -21.59 24.29
C GLY A 164 -25.61 -21.49 23.79
N THR A 165 -25.24 -22.36 22.86
CA THR A 165 -23.89 -22.41 22.27
C THR A 165 -23.73 -21.36 21.18
N ASN A 166 -22.62 -20.63 21.25
CA ASN A 166 -22.18 -19.64 20.27
C ASN A 166 -20.81 -20.10 19.75
N THR A 167 -20.73 -20.53 18.49
CA THR A 167 -19.50 -21.01 17.87
C THR A 167 -18.84 -19.85 17.11
N TYR A 168 -17.68 -19.41 17.58
CA TYR A 168 -16.84 -18.44 16.88
C TYR A 168 -15.82 -19.17 16.01
N SER A 169 -15.71 -18.81 14.74
CA SER A 169 -14.72 -19.39 13.83
C SER A 169 -13.82 -18.31 13.23
N TYR A 170 -12.51 -18.55 13.21
CA TYR A 170 -11.50 -17.59 12.76
C TYR A 170 -10.74 -18.15 11.56
N THR A 171 -10.59 -17.34 10.51
CA THR A 171 -9.73 -17.62 9.34
C THR A 171 -8.82 -16.45 9.03
N VAL A 172 -7.66 -16.72 8.43
CA VAL A 172 -6.69 -15.69 7.99
C VAL A 172 -6.31 -15.94 6.53
N PHE A 173 -6.28 -14.90 5.70
CA PHE A 173 -5.60 -14.93 4.40
C PHE A 173 -4.53 -13.84 4.32
N ALA A 174 -3.55 -14.02 3.44
CA ALA A 174 -2.52 -13.03 3.12
C ALA A 174 -2.83 -12.35 1.77
N THR A 175 -2.40 -11.11 1.60
CA THR A 175 -2.58 -10.31 0.38
C THR A 175 -1.24 -9.76 -0.07
N ASN A 176 -0.96 -9.80 -1.39
CA ASN A 176 0.19 -9.13 -2.01
C ASN A 176 -0.28 -8.17 -3.13
N SER A 177 0.64 -7.71 -3.98
CA SER A 177 0.35 -6.85 -5.15
C SER A 177 -0.51 -7.52 -6.24
N ILE A 178 -0.53 -8.85 -6.30
CA ILE A 178 -1.31 -9.64 -7.28
C ILE A 178 -2.73 -9.88 -6.77
N GLY A 179 -2.91 -10.06 -5.45
CA GLY A 179 -4.21 -10.12 -4.80
C GLY A 179 -4.24 -10.95 -3.51
N ASP A 180 -5.45 -11.39 -3.16
CA ASP A 180 -5.72 -12.18 -1.96
C ASP A 180 -5.41 -13.67 -2.19
N GLY A 181 -4.65 -14.26 -1.27
CA GLY A 181 -4.39 -15.69 -1.20
C GLY A 181 -5.59 -16.49 -0.64
N LEU A 182 -5.43 -17.81 -0.57
CA LEU A 182 -6.45 -18.68 0.01
C LEU A 182 -6.48 -18.56 1.55
N PRO A 183 -7.67 -18.62 2.19
CA PRO A 183 -7.79 -18.59 3.64
C PRO A 183 -7.25 -19.85 4.29
N SER A 184 -6.77 -19.69 5.52
CA SER A 184 -6.41 -20.78 6.43
C SER A 184 -7.57 -21.75 6.66
N ALA A 185 -7.23 -22.94 7.19
CA ALA A 185 -8.21 -23.72 7.93
C ALA A 185 -8.84 -22.84 9.04
N ALA A 186 -10.13 -23.05 9.29
CA ALA A 186 -10.83 -22.34 10.36
C ALA A 186 -10.52 -22.98 11.72
N ILE A 187 -10.13 -22.17 12.70
CA ILE A 187 -10.11 -22.58 14.11
C ILE A 187 -11.43 -22.15 14.78
N THR A 188 -11.93 -22.97 15.71
CA THR A 188 -13.24 -22.78 16.34
C THR A 188 -13.13 -22.67 17.86
N ARG A 189 -13.88 -21.75 18.46
CA ARG A 189 -14.08 -21.63 19.91
C ARG A 189 -15.57 -21.63 20.22
N GLU A 190 -15.98 -22.37 21.26
CA GLU A 190 -17.37 -22.39 21.70
C GLU A 190 -17.55 -21.59 22.99
N CYS A 191 -18.56 -20.73 23.01
CA CYS A 191 -19.00 -20.03 24.21
C CYS A 191 -20.46 -20.36 24.52
N PHE A 192 -20.73 -20.79 25.74
CA PHE A 192 -22.07 -21.03 26.23
C PHE A 192 -22.59 -19.81 27.01
N ARG A 193 -23.85 -19.45 26.79
CA ARG A 193 -24.61 -18.52 27.64
C ARG A 193 -25.84 -19.22 28.20
N GLY A 194 -25.97 -19.22 29.52
CA GLY A 194 -27.16 -19.71 30.21
C GLY A 194 -28.41 -18.86 29.92
N PRO A 195 -29.60 -19.32 30.33
CA PRO A 195 -30.82 -18.53 30.21
C PRO A 195 -30.71 -17.25 31.04
N ASP A 196 -31.24 -16.15 30.50
CA ASP A 196 -31.42 -14.90 31.23
C ASP A 196 -32.49 -15.08 32.33
N TYR A 197 -32.38 -14.29 33.40
CA TYR A 197 -33.26 -14.37 34.57
C TYR A 197 -33.75 -12.98 35.00
N LEU A 198 -34.82 -12.93 35.80
CA LEU A 198 -35.27 -11.69 36.42
C LEU A 198 -34.61 -11.53 37.80
N ASP A 199 -34.21 -10.31 38.15
CA ASP A 199 -33.88 -9.95 39.53
C ASP A 199 -35.14 -9.65 40.38
N ASP A 200 -34.96 -9.36 41.67
CA ASP A 200 -36.05 -9.05 42.59
C ASP A 200 -36.85 -7.78 42.19
N ASP A 201 -36.23 -6.88 41.41
CA ASP A 201 -36.85 -5.65 40.86
C ASP A 201 -37.52 -5.90 39.48
N ASN A 202 -37.47 -7.12 38.95
CA ASN A 202 -37.94 -7.56 37.62
C ASN A 202 -37.14 -7.03 36.41
N ASN A 203 -35.87 -6.65 36.59
CA ASN A 203 -34.97 -6.37 35.47
C ASN A 203 -34.48 -7.69 34.85
N LEU A 204 -34.30 -7.72 33.53
CA LEU A 204 -33.73 -8.88 32.84
C LEU A 204 -32.20 -8.88 32.94
N ILE A 205 -31.65 -9.83 33.68
CA ILE A 205 -30.22 -10.03 33.89
C ILE A 205 -29.70 -11.13 32.95
N PRO A 206 -28.61 -10.90 32.21
CA PRO A 206 -28.03 -11.91 31.32
C PRO A 206 -27.58 -13.18 32.05
N GLY A 207 -27.83 -14.33 31.42
CA GLY A 207 -27.44 -15.63 31.97
C GLY A 207 -25.92 -15.83 32.12
N PRO A 208 -25.47 -16.69 33.05
CA PRO A 208 -24.05 -16.96 33.28
C PRO A 208 -23.40 -17.49 32.00
N SER A 209 -22.21 -17.01 31.69
CA SER A 209 -21.53 -17.26 30.42
C SER A 209 -20.13 -17.84 30.63
N SER A 210 -19.71 -18.73 29.73
CA SER A 210 -18.37 -19.33 29.70
C SER A 210 -17.90 -19.54 28.26
N CYS A 211 -16.59 -19.54 28.05
CA CYS A 211 -15.97 -19.91 26.78
C CYS A 211 -14.98 -21.05 27.03
N VAL A 212 -14.82 -21.94 26.06
CA VAL A 212 -13.81 -22.99 26.07
C VAL A 212 -12.85 -22.81 24.89
N ASP A 213 -11.60 -23.18 25.15
CA ASP A 213 -10.56 -23.36 24.15
C ASP A 213 -10.83 -24.69 23.41
N GLY A 214 -10.82 -24.64 22.08
CA GLY A 214 -11.07 -25.78 21.18
C GLY A 214 -9.80 -26.24 20.48
#